data_AF-A0A094GIM2-F1
#
_entry.id   AF-A0A094GIM2-F1
#
_cell.length_a   1.000
_cell.length_b   1.000
_cell.length_c   1.000
_cell.angle_alpha   90.00
_cell.angle_beta   90.00
_cell.angle_gamma   90.00
#
_symmetry.space_group_name_H-M   'P 1'
#
loop_
_entity.id
_entity.type
_entity.pdbx_description
1 polymer ?
#
loop_
_entity_poly.entity_id
_entity_poly.type
_entity_poly.pdbx_seq_one_letter_code
_entity_poly.pdbx_strand_id
1 'polypeptide(L)'
;MCALACHFYTQSEESELDSDQLGIQFSEAFLTGFDPDDKSITSIQAAAVMFLVELGRGFGLRASSYLRLATESIAELLASSSEELPCVLKKTVQGIRCLNVEWAQVTFQFPSVPGFRAVEDTYNEEAYLDDSPWYFYRYEDDQYPLWPGLLATTSREKMKLIDIINDRAALPPTLGDAETSTQALPHILSLLILYDYSVVQLLCPLLDLEDFPPRLVEEVVWTHAQHALLLLERHYRLHYTCRYQPALQMFVVLNICHLIARFFPAKPPNDSDIKDGSEAVTIGLEALEESNIGFPAAGALQELLRRSAPACSLRLPQSLDYLITRQRNARLTHSYHDFIDVCTRPSCHQPLWAVREKFDSKFAEDWYSQSQELGHKLPHPVQQTPRELQGEPDRGVQHLMQIWNLLNTN
;
A
#
# COMPACT_ATOMS: atom_id res chain seq x y z
N MET A 1 5.29 16.60 -11.91
CA MET A 1 5.85 15.59 -12.82
C MET A 1 7.36 15.49 -12.72
N CYS A 2 8.15 16.55 -13.01
CA CYS A 2 9.62 16.48 -12.91
C CYS A 2 10.12 16.03 -11.53
N ALA A 3 9.54 16.57 -10.44
CA ALA A 3 9.85 16.10 -9.08
C ALA A 3 9.59 14.60 -8.87
N LEU A 4 8.51 14.06 -9.45
CA LEU A 4 8.20 12.63 -9.38
C LEU A 4 9.18 11.80 -10.23
N ALA A 5 9.57 12.30 -11.40
CA ALA A 5 10.54 11.65 -12.26
C ALA A 5 11.91 11.51 -11.59
N CYS A 6 12.32 12.46 -10.74
CA CYS A 6 13.55 12.37 -9.95
C CYS A 6 13.60 11.13 -9.04
N HIS A 7 12.46 10.66 -8.51
CA HIS A 7 12.41 9.41 -7.73
C HIS A 7 12.68 8.17 -8.56
N PHE A 8 12.32 8.21 -9.85
CA PHE A 8 12.51 7.09 -10.76
C PHE A 8 13.78 7.21 -11.60
N TYR A 9 14.50 8.34 -11.53
CA TYR A 9 15.72 8.52 -12.30
C TYR A 9 16.82 7.59 -11.76
N THR A 10 17.52 6.90 -12.67
CA THR A 10 18.72 6.14 -12.33
C THR A 10 19.94 6.91 -12.78
N GLN A 11 20.74 7.38 -11.82
CA GLN A 11 22.01 8.03 -12.13
C GLN A 11 22.95 7.04 -12.82
N SER A 12 23.47 7.43 -13.98
CA SER A 12 24.64 6.80 -14.59
C SER A 12 25.88 7.10 -13.74
N GLU A 13 26.85 6.17 -13.69
CA GLU A 13 28.13 6.37 -12.99
C GLU A 13 28.91 7.59 -13.50
N GLU A 14 28.62 8.05 -14.72
CA GLU A 14 29.26 9.21 -15.36
C GLU A 14 28.48 10.53 -15.16
N SER A 15 27.32 10.48 -14.52
CA SER A 15 26.45 11.64 -14.35
C SER A 15 26.73 12.38 -13.04
N GLU A 16 27.12 13.65 -13.13
CA GLU A 16 27.24 14.57 -11.98
C GLU A 16 25.86 15.09 -11.50
N LEU A 17 24.76 14.66 -12.15
CA LEU A 17 23.42 15.15 -11.88
C LEU A 17 22.88 14.61 -10.55
N ASP A 18 22.79 15.46 -9.53
CA ASP A 18 22.12 15.15 -8.27
C ASP A 18 20.59 15.18 -8.45
N SER A 19 20.00 14.01 -8.67
CA SER A 19 18.56 13.82 -8.86
C SER A 19 17.74 14.21 -7.63
N ASP A 20 18.28 13.97 -6.43
CA ASP A 20 17.60 14.27 -5.18
C ASP A 20 17.48 15.78 -4.99
N GLN A 21 18.58 16.50 -5.26
CA GLN A 21 18.60 17.96 -5.20
C GLN A 21 17.70 18.59 -6.26
N LEU A 22 17.64 18.04 -7.48
CA LEU A 22 16.68 18.48 -8.50
C LEU A 22 15.23 18.21 -8.09
N GLY A 23 14.95 17.06 -7.48
CA GLY A 23 13.63 16.73 -6.96
C GLY A 23 13.16 17.74 -5.90
N ILE A 24 14.07 18.20 -5.03
CA ILE A 24 13.83 19.31 -4.09
C ILE A 24 13.47 20.59 -4.84
N GLN A 25 14.32 21.02 -5.77
CA GLN A 25 14.13 22.25 -6.51
C GLN A 25 12.81 22.27 -7.30
N PHE A 26 12.44 21.16 -7.94
CA PHE A 26 11.15 21.04 -8.63
C PHE A 26 9.95 21.09 -7.67
N SER A 27 10.09 20.54 -6.46
CA SER A 27 9.04 20.61 -5.43
C SER A 27 8.89 22.03 -4.88
N GLU A 28 9.98 22.75 -4.69
CA GLU A 28 9.99 24.17 -4.30
C GLU A 28 9.44 25.08 -5.41
N ALA A 29 9.77 24.80 -6.66
CA ALA A 29 9.21 25.49 -7.82
C ALA A 29 7.70 25.28 -7.92
N PHE A 30 7.21 24.08 -7.61
CA PHE A 30 5.76 23.84 -7.48
C PHE A 30 5.18 24.70 -6.37
N LEU A 31 5.73 24.67 -5.15
CA LEU A 31 5.22 25.44 -4.02
C LEU A 31 5.18 26.96 -4.27
N THR A 32 6.14 27.50 -5.01
CA THR A 32 6.19 28.94 -5.31
C THR A 32 5.23 29.36 -6.43
N GLY A 33 4.91 28.47 -7.35
CA GLY A 33 4.01 28.73 -8.48
C GLY A 33 2.57 28.21 -8.30
N PHE A 34 2.33 27.40 -7.28
CA PHE A 34 1.04 26.77 -7.05
C PHE A 34 0.08 27.69 -6.30
N ASP A 35 -1.08 27.91 -6.90
CA ASP A 35 -2.20 28.61 -6.27
C ASP A 35 -3.23 27.58 -5.74
N PRO A 36 -3.40 27.43 -4.42
CA PRO A 36 -4.37 26.49 -3.86
C PRO A 36 -5.84 26.86 -4.18
N ASP A 37 -6.10 28.12 -4.56
CA ASP A 37 -7.42 28.58 -4.97
C ASP A 37 -7.69 28.33 -6.46
N ASP A 38 -6.68 27.93 -7.25
CA ASP A 38 -6.89 27.52 -8.63
C ASP A 38 -7.61 26.17 -8.71
N LYS A 39 -8.86 26.23 -9.18
CA LYS A 39 -9.75 25.06 -9.35
C LYS A 39 -9.62 24.40 -10.71
N SER A 40 -8.60 24.73 -11.50
CA SER A 40 -8.31 24.05 -12.75
C SER A 40 -8.03 22.56 -12.53
N ILE A 41 -8.45 21.72 -13.47
CA ILE A 41 -8.19 20.27 -13.42
C ILE A 41 -6.68 20.00 -13.33
N THR A 42 -5.87 20.81 -14.00
CA THR A 42 -4.40 20.68 -13.97
C THR A 42 -3.84 20.93 -12.58
N SER A 43 -4.32 21.95 -11.86
CA SER A 43 -3.88 22.21 -10.48
C SER A 43 -4.32 21.12 -9.51
N ILE A 44 -5.52 20.58 -9.69
CA ILE A 44 -5.99 19.41 -8.93
C ILE A 44 -5.11 18.18 -9.19
N GLN A 45 -4.80 17.87 -10.46
CA GLN A 45 -3.91 16.78 -10.84
C GLN A 45 -2.50 16.99 -10.29
N ALA A 46 -1.99 18.22 -10.31
CA ALA A 46 -0.67 18.55 -9.79
C ALA A 46 -0.59 18.31 -8.27
N ALA A 47 -1.63 18.68 -7.51
CA ALA A 47 -1.73 18.35 -6.09
C ALA A 47 -1.73 16.82 -5.86
N ALA A 48 -2.50 16.05 -6.63
CA ALA A 48 -2.49 14.58 -6.54
C ALA A 48 -1.12 13.96 -6.88
N VAL A 49 -0.37 14.54 -7.83
CA VAL A 49 1.01 14.12 -8.11
C VAL A 49 1.95 14.48 -6.95
N MET A 50 1.78 15.64 -6.32
CA MET A 50 2.59 16.05 -5.18
C MET A 50 2.34 15.19 -3.93
N PHE A 51 1.15 14.60 -3.78
CA PHE A 51 0.94 13.53 -2.80
C PHE A 51 1.94 12.38 -3.00
N LEU A 52 2.10 11.88 -4.24
CA LEU A 52 3.04 10.79 -4.54
C LEU A 52 4.50 11.19 -4.33
N VAL A 53 4.87 12.43 -4.69
CA VAL A 53 6.22 12.98 -4.48
C VAL A 53 6.56 13.04 -3.00
N GLU A 54 5.74 13.73 -2.20
CA GLU A 54 6.00 13.87 -0.77
C GLU A 54 5.93 12.54 -0.03
N LEU A 55 5.01 11.64 -0.43
CA LEU A 55 4.95 10.30 0.13
C LEU A 55 6.25 9.54 -0.14
N GLY A 56 6.76 9.59 -1.37
CA GLY A 56 8.02 8.96 -1.76
C GLY A 56 9.23 9.47 -0.96
N ARG A 57 9.21 10.75 -0.60
CA ARG A 57 10.23 11.41 0.23
C ARG A 57 10.14 11.08 1.72
N GLY A 58 9.06 10.43 2.16
CA GLY A 58 8.81 10.14 3.57
C GLY A 58 8.08 11.25 4.33
N PHE A 59 7.42 12.16 3.61
CA PHE A 59 6.64 13.25 4.20
C PHE A 59 5.14 12.96 4.11
N GLY A 60 4.69 11.83 4.65
CA GLY A 60 3.30 11.37 4.65
C GLY A 60 2.28 12.39 5.18
N LEU A 61 2.62 13.18 6.21
CA LEU A 61 1.73 14.26 6.71
C LEU A 61 1.53 15.36 5.66
N ARG A 62 2.61 15.82 5.03
CA ARG A 62 2.53 16.81 3.94
C ARG A 62 1.85 16.23 2.71
N ALA A 63 2.18 14.99 2.35
CA ALA A 63 1.53 14.26 1.27
C ALA A 63 0.01 14.23 1.47
N SER A 64 -0.44 13.82 2.66
CA SER A 64 -1.88 13.72 2.97
C SER A 64 -2.61 15.06 2.83
N SER A 65 -1.92 16.18 3.07
CA SER A 65 -2.48 17.52 2.86
C SER A 65 -2.71 17.82 1.38
N TYR A 66 -1.81 17.40 0.49
CA TYR A 66 -2.01 17.51 -0.96
C TYR A 66 -3.14 16.61 -1.47
N LEU A 67 -3.23 15.37 -0.95
CA LEU A 67 -4.33 14.48 -1.31
C LEU A 67 -5.69 15.04 -0.85
N ARG A 68 -5.74 15.61 0.36
CA ARG A 68 -6.93 16.32 0.86
C ARG A 68 -7.29 17.50 -0.03
N LEU A 69 -6.33 18.35 -0.38
CA LEU A 69 -6.56 19.50 -1.26
C LEU A 69 -7.10 19.07 -2.63
N ALA A 70 -6.50 18.03 -3.24
CA ALA A 70 -6.99 17.48 -4.50
C ALA A 70 -8.44 16.95 -4.37
N THR A 71 -8.75 16.32 -3.23
CA THR A 71 -10.07 15.75 -2.91
C THR A 71 -11.14 16.81 -2.69
N GLU A 72 -10.81 17.90 -2.01
CA GLU A 72 -11.72 19.03 -1.76
C GLU A 72 -11.96 19.81 -3.05
N SER A 73 -10.89 20.17 -3.77
CA SER A 73 -11.00 20.92 -5.03
C SER A 73 -11.74 20.15 -6.12
N ILE A 74 -11.57 18.82 -6.22
CA ILE A 74 -12.35 18.01 -7.18
C ILE A 74 -13.84 17.94 -6.78
N ALA A 75 -14.16 17.89 -5.48
CA ALA A 75 -15.54 17.87 -5.01
C ALA A 75 -16.26 19.21 -5.28
N GLU A 76 -15.58 20.33 -5.07
CA GLU A 76 -16.08 21.67 -5.40
C GLU A 76 -16.31 21.82 -6.91
N LEU A 77 -15.34 21.42 -7.73
CA LEU A 77 -15.46 21.47 -9.19
C LEU A 77 -16.68 20.66 -9.66
N LEU A 78 -16.92 19.50 -9.05
CA LEU A 78 -18.06 18.64 -9.37
C LEU A 78 -19.40 19.20 -8.90
N ALA A 79 -19.45 19.84 -7.74
CA ALA A 79 -20.65 20.52 -7.27
C ALA A 79 -21.05 21.70 -8.18
N SER A 80 -20.08 22.30 -8.87
CA SER A 80 -20.32 23.37 -9.84
C SER A 80 -20.70 22.89 -11.25
N SER A 81 -20.54 21.59 -11.55
CA SER A 81 -20.77 21.04 -12.89
C SER A 81 -22.24 20.63 -13.09
N SER A 82 -22.92 21.27 -14.04
CA SER A 82 -24.29 20.91 -14.44
C SER A 82 -24.39 19.98 -15.65
N GLU A 83 -23.25 19.61 -16.26
CA GLU A 83 -23.18 18.85 -17.51
C GLU A 83 -22.51 17.47 -17.35
N GLU A 84 -22.60 16.65 -18.40
CA GLU A 84 -21.87 15.39 -18.49
C GLU A 84 -20.37 15.61 -18.31
N LEU A 85 -19.76 14.79 -17.46
CA LEU A 85 -18.39 15.00 -17.04
C LEU A 85 -17.40 14.70 -18.17
N PRO A 86 -16.48 15.63 -18.51
CA PRO A 86 -15.42 15.36 -19.49
C PRO A 86 -14.59 14.13 -19.10
N CYS A 87 -14.12 13.34 -20.08
CA CYS A 87 -13.32 12.14 -19.85
C CYS A 87 -12.11 12.40 -18.93
N VAL A 88 -11.37 13.50 -19.15
CA VAL A 88 -10.23 13.89 -18.30
C VAL A 88 -10.65 14.08 -16.84
N LEU A 89 -11.82 14.65 -16.61
CA LEU A 89 -12.36 14.88 -15.27
C LEU A 89 -12.81 13.56 -14.63
N LYS A 90 -13.49 12.67 -15.37
CA LYS A 90 -13.81 11.29 -14.93
C LYS A 90 -12.55 10.55 -14.48
N LYS A 91 -11.47 10.60 -15.28
CA LYS A 91 -10.18 9.96 -14.97
C LYS A 91 -9.50 10.55 -13.74
N THR A 92 -9.54 11.87 -13.61
CA THR A 92 -8.98 12.55 -12.44
C THR A 92 -9.71 12.14 -11.16
N VAL A 93 -11.04 12.04 -11.19
CA VAL A 93 -11.85 11.54 -10.07
C VAL A 93 -11.48 10.11 -9.71
N GLN A 94 -11.40 9.20 -10.69
CA GLN A 94 -11.01 7.81 -10.47
C GLN A 94 -9.61 7.68 -9.87
N GLY A 95 -8.65 8.46 -10.37
CA GLY A 95 -7.28 8.50 -9.85
C GLY A 95 -7.22 9.01 -8.40
N ILE A 96 -7.89 10.12 -8.08
CA ILE A 96 -7.93 10.65 -6.70
C ILE A 96 -8.64 9.67 -5.75
N ARG A 97 -9.69 8.98 -6.21
CA ARG A 97 -10.35 7.92 -5.45
C ARG A 97 -9.41 6.74 -5.15
N CYS A 98 -8.67 6.26 -6.15
CA CYS A 98 -7.63 5.25 -5.96
C CYS A 98 -6.68 5.64 -4.82
N LEU A 99 -6.11 6.86 -4.91
CA LEU A 99 -5.13 7.34 -3.95
C LEU A 99 -5.72 7.45 -2.55
N ASN A 100 -6.95 7.96 -2.41
CA ASN A 100 -7.62 8.04 -1.11
C ASN A 100 -7.85 6.66 -0.49
N VAL A 101 -8.31 5.68 -1.28
CA VAL A 101 -8.59 4.34 -0.76
C VAL A 101 -7.30 3.63 -0.40
N GLU A 102 -6.29 3.61 -1.28
CA GLU A 102 -5.01 2.98 -0.97
C GLU A 102 -4.31 3.66 0.21
N TRP A 103 -4.37 4.99 0.29
CA TRP A 103 -3.79 5.72 1.42
C TRP A 103 -4.50 5.39 2.73
N ALA A 104 -5.84 5.40 2.73
CA ALA A 104 -6.64 4.99 3.87
C ALA A 104 -6.37 3.54 4.27
N GLN A 105 -6.20 2.67 3.29
CA GLN A 105 -5.88 1.27 3.47
C GLN A 105 -4.55 1.08 4.22
N VAL A 106 -3.49 1.78 3.80
CA VAL A 106 -2.16 1.60 4.41
C VAL A 106 -1.96 2.41 5.70
N THR A 107 -2.81 3.41 5.97
CA THR A 107 -2.77 4.23 7.20
C THR A 107 -3.86 3.90 8.22
N PHE A 108 -4.80 3.02 7.85
CA PHE A 108 -5.98 2.65 8.64
C PHE A 108 -6.86 3.85 9.00
N GLN A 109 -6.99 4.79 8.07
CA GLN A 109 -7.86 5.95 8.18
C GLN A 109 -9.16 5.72 7.41
N PHE A 110 -10.18 6.53 7.67
CA PHE A 110 -11.36 6.53 6.81
C PHE A 110 -11.00 7.17 5.47
N PRO A 111 -11.30 6.53 4.32
CA PRO A 111 -11.04 7.14 3.04
C PRO A 111 -11.92 8.37 2.89
N SER A 112 -11.31 9.49 2.52
CA SER A 112 -12.03 10.65 2.03
C SER A 112 -12.59 10.29 0.65
N VAL A 113 -13.73 9.61 0.63
CA VAL A 113 -14.40 9.24 -0.62
C VAL A 113 -15.24 10.44 -1.05
N PRO A 114 -14.93 11.05 -2.21
CA PRO A 114 -15.84 12.01 -2.79
C PRO A 114 -17.19 11.33 -3.04
N GLY A 115 -18.28 11.89 -2.53
CA GLY A 115 -19.63 11.34 -2.64
C GLY A 115 -20.16 11.35 -4.08
N PHE A 116 -19.65 10.47 -4.94
CA PHE A 116 -20.17 10.30 -6.31
C PHE A 116 -20.74 8.91 -6.48
N ARG A 117 -22.08 8.85 -6.53
CA ARG A 117 -22.83 7.78 -7.21
C ARG A 117 -22.71 7.85 -8.73
N ALA A 118 -22.11 8.91 -9.29
CA ALA A 118 -22.28 9.27 -10.71
C ALA A 118 -21.14 8.90 -11.67
N VAL A 119 -20.05 8.29 -11.18
CA VAL A 119 -19.07 7.66 -12.09
C VAL A 119 -19.40 6.18 -12.16
N GLU A 120 -20.63 5.86 -12.61
CA GLU A 120 -20.90 4.55 -13.15
C GLU A 120 -19.99 4.39 -14.37
N ASP A 121 -18.93 3.60 -14.23
CA ASP A 121 -18.79 2.39 -15.03
C ASP A 121 -19.21 2.50 -16.52
N THR A 122 -18.73 3.52 -17.22
CA THR A 122 -18.67 3.52 -18.69
C THR A 122 -17.59 2.52 -19.11
N TYR A 123 -17.94 1.23 -19.00
CA TYR A 123 -17.04 0.08 -19.07
C TYR A 123 -16.39 -0.19 -20.44
N ASN A 124 -16.88 0.41 -21.53
CA ASN A 124 -16.54 -0.03 -22.90
C ASN A 124 -15.83 0.99 -23.79
N GLU A 125 -15.85 2.29 -23.49
CA GLU A 125 -15.31 3.28 -24.43
C GLU A 125 -13.78 3.36 -24.43
N GLU A 126 -13.12 2.81 -23.42
CA GLU A 126 -11.69 3.01 -23.16
C GLU A 126 -10.86 1.73 -23.25
N ALA A 127 -11.47 0.61 -23.67
CA ALA A 127 -10.75 -0.67 -23.86
C ALA A 127 -9.55 -0.53 -24.82
N TYR A 128 -9.59 0.44 -25.75
CA TYR A 128 -8.47 0.74 -26.64
C TYR A 128 -7.19 1.19 -25.92
N LEU A 129 -7.29 1.67 -24.68
CA LEU A 129 -6.11 2.02 -23.87
C LEU A 129 -5.34 0.78 -23.42
N ASP A 130 -5.98 -0.39 -23.38
CA ASP A 130 -5.31 -1.64 -23.02
C ASP A 130 -4.34 -2.09 -24.13
N ASP A 131 -4.61 -1.73 -25.38
CA ASP A 131 -3.75 -2.00 -26.54
C ASP A 131 -2.63 -0.97 -26.71
N SER A 132 -2.62 0.09 -25.88
CA SER A 132 -1.57 1.12 -25.96
C SER A 132 -0.22 0.52 -25.57
N PRO A 133 0.87 0.83 -26.31
CA PRO A 133 2.16 0.24 -26.04
C PRO A 133 2.70 0.72 -24.69
N TRP A 134 3.11 -0.23 -23.86
CA TRP A 134 3.82 0.02 -22.61
C TRP A 134 5.29 -0.35 -22.75
N TYR A 135 6.13 0.53 -22.21
CA TYR A 135 7.58 0.40 -22.25
C TYR A 135 8.14 0.64 -20.85
N PHE A 136 9.13 -0.17 -20.47
CA PHE A 136 9.80 -0.04 -19.19
C PHE A 136 11.10 0.74 -19.34
N TYR A 137 11.04 2.07 -19.48
CA TYR A 137 12.27 2.87 -19.65
C TYR A 137 13.11 2.88 -18.37
N ARG A 138 14.23 2.14 -18.36
CA ARG A 138 15.21 2.16 -17.27
C ARG A 138 16.34 3.15 -17.55
N TYR A 139 16.72 3.28 -18.81
CA TYR A 139 17.73 4.17 -19.36
C TYR A 139 17.22 4.83 -20.66
N GLU A 140 17.84 5.95 -21.06
CA GLU A 140 17.43 6.76 -22.20
C GLU A 140 17.47 5.98 -23.54
N ASP A 141 18.41 5.05 -23.70
CA ASP A 141 18.66 4.30 -24.94
C ASP A 141 18.12 2.85 -24.92
N ASP A 142 17.26 2.51 -23.97
CA ASP A 142 16.84 1.12 -23.86
C ASP A 142 15.94 0.67 -25.04
N GLN A 143 16.27 -0.49 -25.60
CA GLN A 143 15.41 -1.19 -26.56
C GLN A 143 14.54 -2.22 -25.86
N TYR A 144 13.22 -2.03 -25.88
CA TYR A 144 12.29 -2.93 -25.21
C TYR A 144 11.23 -3.54 -26.12
N PRO A 145 10.83 -4.81 -25.84
CA PRO A 145 9.64 -5.39 -26.44
C PRO A 145 8.40 -4.56 -26.12
N LEU A 146 7.49 -4.45 -27.09
CA LEU A 146 6.22 -3.74 -26.97
C LEU A 146 5.20 -4.64 -26.27
N TRP A 147 4.66 -4.17 -25.13
CA TRP A 147 3.66 -4.91 -24.34
C TRP A 147 2.34 -4.13 -24.39
N PRO A 148 1.17 -4.81 -24.37
CA PRO A 148 -0.10 -4.12 -24.17
C PRO A 148 -0.10 -3.47 -22.79
N GLY A 149 -0.60 -2.24 -22.68
CA GLY A 149 -0.50 -1.46 -21.45
C GLY A 149 -1.54 -1.80 -20.38
N LEU A 150 -2.65 -2.47 -20.73
CA LEU A 150 -3.71 -2.90 -19.82
C LEU A 150 -4.20 -1.81 -18.83
N LEU A 151 -4.08 -0.53 -19.21
CA LEU A 151 -4.30 0.60 -18.32
C LEU A 151 -5.78 0.74 -17.91
N ALA A 152 -6.70 0.60 -18.87
CA ALA A 152 -8.13 0.68 -18.61
C ALA A 152 -8.57 -0.51 -17.75
N THR A 153 -8.05 -1.70 -18.04
CA THR A 153 -8.28 -2.89 -17.23
C THR A 153 -7.80 -2.72 -15.79
N THR A 154 -6.55 -2.32 -15.59
CA THR A 154 -5.99 -2.14 -14.25
C THR A 154 -6.74 -1.07 -13.46
N SER A 155 -7.07 0.06 -14.09
CA SER A 155 -7.81 1.14 -13.43
C SER A 155 -9.20 0.67 -12.99
N ARG A 156 -9.88 -0.08 -13.84
CA ARG A 156 -11.21 -0.65 -13.56
C ARG A 156 -11.16 -1.65 -12.42
N GLU A 157 -10.22 -2.60 -12.45
CA GLU A 157 -10.11 -3.60 -11.38
C GLU A 157 -9.63 -2.98 -10.06
N LYS A 158 -8.84 -1.91 -10.12
CA LYS A 158 -8.51 -1.09 -8.96
C LYS A 158 -9.74 -0.35 -8.40
N MET A 159 -10.67 0.09 -9.25
CA MET A 159 -11.99 0.56 -8.78
C MET A 159 -12.81 -0.55 -8.15
N LYS A 160 -12.80 -1.77 -8.71
CA LYS A 160 -13.48 -2.89 -8.07
C LYS A 160 -12.85 -3.31 -6.75
N LEU A 161 -11.54 -3.14 -6.56
CA LEU A 161 -10.91 -3.31 -5.24
C LEU A 161 -11.47 -2.33 -4.20
N ILE A 162 -11.78 -1.10 -4.62
CA ILE A 162 -12.51 -0.14 -3.78
C ILE A 162 -13.90 -0.67 -3.45
N ASP A 163 -14.53 -1.35 -4.40
CA ASP A 163 -15.82 -2.00 -4.21
C ASP A 163 -15.72 -3.37 -3.54
N ILE A 164 -14.60 -4.07 -3.46
CA ILE A 164 -14.45 -5.35 -2.72
C ILE A 164 -14.55 -5.11 -1.20
N ILE A 165 -14.25 -3.89 -0.75
CA ILE A 165 -14.59 -3.40 0.58
C ILE A 165 -16.14 -3.28 0.76
N ASN A 166 -16.91 -3.25 -0.34
CA ASN A 166 -18.37 -3.08 -0.36
C ASN A 166 -19.19 -4.24 -1.01
N ASP A 167 -18.62 -5.11 -1.87
CA ASP A 167 -19.34 -6.11 -2.67
C ASP A 167 -18.47 -7.26 -3.24
N ARG A 168 -19.08 -8.43 -3.43
CA ARG A 168 -18.46 -9.77 -3.56
C ARG A 168 -17.90 -10.15 -4.96
N ALA A 169 -17.20 -9.26 -5.65
CA ALA A 169 -16.70 -9.58 -7.00
C ALA A 169 -15.36 -10.33 -6.98
N ALA A 170 -15.29 -11.48 -7.65
CA ALA A 170 -14.03 -12.15 -7.96
C ALA A 170 -13.22 -11.35 -9.00
N LEU A 171 -11.88 -11.39 -8.90
CA LEU A 171 -11.00 -10.82 -9.92
C LEU A 171 -11.31 -11.41 -11.31
N PRO A 172 -11.23 -10.64 -12.41
CA PRO A 172 -11.47 -11.14 -13.75
C PRO A 172 -10.45 -12.23 -14.13
N PRO A 173 -10.85 -13.24 -14.93
CA PRO A 173 -9.95 -14.30 -15.40
C PRO A 173 -8.70 -13.77 -16.13
N THR A 174 -8.83 -12.65 -16.84
CA THR A 174 -7.73 -11.99 -17.55
C THR A 174 -6.61 -11.48 -16.64
N LEU A 175 -6.88 -11.28 -15.35
CA LEU A 175 -5.83 -10.98 -14.35
C LEU A 175 -5.31 -12.24 -13.65
N GLY A 176 -6.11 -13.31 -13.57
CA GLY A 176 -5.71 -14.58 -12.96
C GLY A 176 -4.64 -15.34 -13.76
N ASP A 177 -4.63 -15.20 -15.10
CA ASP A 177 -3.60 -15.84 -15.94
C ASP A 177 -2.19 -15.25 -15.74
N ALA A 178 -2.07 -14.11 -15.05
CA ALA A 178 -0.79 -13.43 -14.78
C ALA A 178 0.17 -14.29 -13.94
N GLU A 179 -0.34 -15.17 -13.08
CA GLU A 179 0.47 -16.10 -12.27
C GLU A 179 1.18 -17.15 -13.13
N THR A 180 0.60 -17.51 -14.28
CA THR A 180 1.16 -18.52 -15.19
C THR A 180 1.95 -17.92 -16.34
N SER A 181 1.87 -16.59 -16.51
CA SER A 181 2.50 -15.85 -17.59
C SER A 181 3.83 -15.24 -17.15
N THR A 182 4.90 -15.50 -17.90
CA THR A 182 6.18 -14.79 -17.75
C THR A 182 6.12 -13.34 -18.24
N GLN A 183 4.94 -12.87 -18.66
CA GLN A 183 4.69 -11.56 -19.26
C GLN A 183 3.68 -10.72 -18.44
N ALA A 184 3.49 -11.01 -17.16
CA ALA A 184 2.64 -10.19 -16.30
C ALA A 184 3.26 -8.80 -16.08
N LEU A 185 2.54 -7.75 -16.46
CA LEU A 185 2.99 -6.35 -16.28
C LEU A 185 3.15 -6.01 -14.79
N PRO A 186 4.08 -5.11 -14.43
CA PRO A 186 4.35 -4.81 -13.02
C PRO A 186 3.13 -4.25 -12.30
N HIS A 187 2.34 -3.39 -12.95
CA HIS A 187 1.15 -2.82 -12.34
C HIS A 187 0.02 -3.84 -12.13
N ILE A 188 -0.01 -4.93 -12.90
CA ILE A 188 -0.94 -6.06 -12.71
C ILE A 188 -0.52 -6.85 -11.47
N LEU A 189 0.77 -7.16 -11.36
CA LEU A 189 1.31 -7.83 -10.17
C LEU A 189 1.12 -6.98 -8.90
N SER A 190 1.35 -5.66 -8.98
CA SER A 190 1.04 -4.72 -7.89
C SER A 190 -0.43 -4.78 -7.46
N LEU A 191 -1.35 -4.88 -8.43
CA LEU A 191 -2.78 -4.96 -8.16
C LEU A 191 -3.16 -6.26 -7.46
N LEU A 192 -2.60 -7.40 -7.88
CA LEU A 192 -2.84 -8.70 -7.26
C LEU A 192 -2.29 -8.74 -5.83
N ILE A 193 -1.07 -8.22 -5.61
CA ILE A 193 -0.49 -8.08 -4.27
C ILE A 193 -1.39 -7.20 -3.37
N LEU A 194 -1.92 -6.10 -3.91
CA LEU A 194 -2.85 -5.23 -3.19
C LEU A 194 -4.17 -5.93 -2.87
N TYR A 195 -4.69 -6.75 -3.79
CA TYR A 195 -5.90 -7.54 -3.57
C TYR A 195 -5.73 -8.51 -2.40
N ASP A 196 -4.66 -9.31 -2.43
CA ASP A 196 -4.39 -10.26 -1.36
C ASP A 196 -4.21 -9.54 -0.01
N TYR A 197 -3.51 -8.42 -0.02
CA TYR A 197 -3.36 -7.59 1.18
C TYR A 197 -4.70 -7.04 1.70
N SER A 198 -5.61 -6.68 0.80
CA SER A 198 -6.95 -6.18 1.19
C SER A 198 -7.75 -7.23 1.93
N VAL A 199 -7.72 -8.49 1.47
CA VAL A 199 -8.35 -9.62 2.15
C VAL A 199 -7.70 -9.86 3.51
N VAL A 200 -6.36 -9.87 3.56
CA VAL A 200 -5.59 -10.02 4.79
C VAL A 200 -5.96 -8.94 5.80
N GLN A 201 -5.99 -7.68 5.40
CA GLN A 201 -6.31 -6.56 6.27
C GLN A 201 -7.74 -6.62 6.81
N LEU A 202 -8.71 -7.06 6.00
CA LEU A 202 -10.10 -7.19 6.42
C LEU A 202 -10.26 -8.24 7.53
N LEU A 203 -9.58 -9.38 7.38
CA LEU A 203 -9.77 -10.55 8.24
C LEU A 203 -8.78 -10.63 9.41
N CYS A 204 -7.61 -10.00 9.31
CA CYS A 204 -6.57 -10.00 10.35
C CYS A 204 -7.06 -9.59 11.75
N PRO A 205 -7.95 -8.58 11.93
CA PRO A 205 -8.51 -8.26 13.24
C PRO A 205 -9.14 -9.45 13.96
N LEU A 206 -9.68 -10.41 13.22
CA LEU A 206 -10.37 -11.58 13.74
C LEU A 206 -9.40 -12.67 14.25
N LEU A 207 -8.11 -12.62 13.91
CA LEU A 207 -7.12 -13.63 14.33
C LEU A 207 -6.83 -13.64 15.84
N ASP A 208 -6.98 -12.50 16.52
CA ASP A 208 -7.01 -12.45 18.00
C ASP A 208 -8.20 -11.63 18.53
N LEU A 209 -9.36 -11.72 17.85
CA LEU A 209 -10.60 -11.22 18.43
C LEU A 209 -11.03 -12.16 19.56
N GLU A 210 -11.31 -11.60 20.74
CA GLU A 210 -11.79 -12.37 21.89
C GLU A 210 -13.10 -13.09 21.53
N ASP A 211 -13.26 -14.33 22.01
CA ASP A 211 -14.41 -15.20 21.74
C ASP A 211 -14.68 -15.55 20.26
N PHE A 212 -13.79 -15.19 19.33
CA PHE A 212 -13.84 -15.60 17.92
C PHE A 212 -12.79 -16.68 17.62
N PRO A 213 -13.15 -17.87 17.10
CA PRO A 213 -12.18 -18.91 16.76
C PRO A 213 -11.33 -18.52 15.54
N PRO A 214 -10.00 -18.31 15.69
CA PRO A 214 -9.16 -17.83 14.59
C PRO A 214 -9.14 -18.77 13.39
N ARG A 215 -9.26 -20.08 13.62
CA ARG A 215 -9.34 -21.14 12.60
C ARG A 215 -10.38 -20.92 11.50
N LEU A 216 -11.37 -20.03 11.70
CA LEU A 216 -12.38 -19.69 10.70
C LEU A 216 -11.84 -18.79 9.59
N VAL A 217 -10.77 -18.05 9.87
CA VAL A 217 -10.17 -17.08 8.95
C VAL A 217 -8.67 -17.32 8.77
N GLU A 218 -8.05 -18.11 9.65
CA GLU A 218 -6.61 -18.38 9.67
C GLU A 218 -6.09 -18.89 8.33
N GLU A 219 -6.75 -19.89 7.74
CA GLU A 219 -6.35 -20.45 6.44
C GLU A 219 -6.46 -19.42 5.31
N VAL A 220 -7.51 -18.59 5.32
CA VAL A 220 -7.73 -17.55 4.31
C VAL A 220 -6.66 -16.47 4.43
N VAL A 221 -6.45 -15.94 5.64
CA VAL A 221 -5.44 -14.90 5.90
C VAL A 221 -4.04 -15.44 5.57
N TRP A 222 -3.74 -16.67 5.96
CA TRP A 222 -2.47 -17.32 5.66
C TRP A 222 -2.23 -17.45 4.16
N THR A 223 -3.21 -18.02 3.45
CA THR A 223 -3.12 -18.26 2.00
C THR A 223 -2.90 -16.95 1.24
N HIS A 224 -3.69 -15.92 1.51
CA HIS A 224 -3.53 -14.63 0.84
C HIS A 224 -2.21 -13.93 1.21
N ALA A 225 -1.77 -14.01 2.46
CA ALA A 225 -0.48 -13.43 2.86
C ALA A 225 0.71 -14.12 2.16
N GLN A 226 0.69 -15.46 2.11
CA GLN A 226 1.70 -16.24 1.39
C GLN A 226 1.66 -15.99 -0.12
N HIS A 227 0.45 -15.89 -0.69
CA HIS A 227 0.28 -15.62 -2.11
C HIS A 227 0.83 -14.24 -2.49
N ALA A 228 0.51 -13.20 -1.72
CA ALA A 228 1.04 -11.85 -1.96
C ALA A 228 2.58 -11.82 -1.89
N LEU A 229 3.17 -12.55 -0.94
CA LEU A 229 4.63 -12.65 -0.81
C LEU A 229 5.25 -13.44 -1.97
N LEU A 230 4.58 -14.50 -2.45
CA LEU A 230 4.98 -15.27 -3.61
C LEU A 230 4.94 -14.41 -4.88
N LEU A 231 3.87 -13.64 -5.09
CA LEU A 231 3.75 -12.67 -6.19
C LEU A 231 4.89 -11.65 -6.15
N LEU A 232 5.23 -11.12 -4.96
CA LEU A 232 6.35 -10.20 -4.80
C LEU A 232 7.69 -10.86 -5.13
N GLU A 233 8.01 -12.01 -4.53
CA GLU A 233 9.32 -12.64 -4.65
C GLU A 233 9.53 -13.29 -6.03
N ARG A 234 8.57 -14.12 -6.48
CA ARG A 234 8.75 -15.01 -7.62
C ARG A 234 8.26 -14.43 -8.94
N HIS A 235 7.36 -13.45 -8.92
CA HIS A 235 6.83 -12.83 -10.14
C HIS A 235 7.34 -11.40 -10.30
N TYR A 236 7.18 -10.56 -9.27
CA TYR A 236 7.57 -9.16 -9.37
C TYR A 236 9.09 -9.01 -9.35
N ARG A 237 9.78 -9.44 -8.29
CA ARG A 237 11.24 -9.26 -8.12
C ARG A 237 12.08 -10.09 -9.10
N LEU A 238 11.52 -11.17 -9.65
CA LEU A 238 12.20 -11.98 -10.66
C LEU A 238 12.31 -11.26 -12.00
N HIS A 239 11.27 -10.51 -12.39
CA HIS A 239 11.18 -9.87 -13.71
C HIS A 239 11.39 -8.35 -13.67
N TYR A 240 11.17 -7.74 -12.51
CA TYR A 240 11.25 -6.31 -12.27
C TYR A 240 12.06 -6.03 -11.01
N THR A 241 12.43 -4.78 -10.81
CA THR A 241 13.03 -4.34 -9.55
C THR A 241 12.02 -3.57 -8.72
N CYS A 242 12.07 -3.76 -7.40
CA CYS A 242 11.28 -2.97 -6.45
C CYS A 242 11.69 -1.50 -6.42
N ARG A 243 12.81 -1.10 -7.05
CA ARG A 243 13.21 0.32 -7.21
C ARG A 243 12.09 1.19 -7.77
N TYR A 244 11.29 0.67 -8.71
CA TYR A 244 10.25 1.43 -9.41
C TYR A 244 8.82 1.09 -8.93
N GLN A 245 8.68 0.37 -7.82
CA GLN A 245 7.34 0.04 -7.33
C GLN A 245 6.60 1.30 -6.86
N PRO A 246 5.26 1.33 -6.97
CA PRO A 246 4.46 2.42 -6.41
C PRO A 246 4.74 2.62 -4.91
N ALA A 247 4.81 3.87 -4.46
CA ALA A 247 5.16 4.17 -3.07
C ALA A 247 4.23 3.49 -2.05
N LEU A 248 2.95 3.38 -2.36
CA LEU A 248 1.95 2.72 -1.50
C LEU A 248 2.18 1.19 -1.41
N GLN A 249 2.75 0.56 -2.43
CA GLN A 249 3.09 -0.86 -2.39
C GLN A 249 4.17 -1.17 -1.35
N MET A 250 5.07 -0.23 -1.05
CA MET A 250 6.08 -0.40 0.00
C MET A 250 5.45 -0.64 1.38
N PHE A 251 4.30 0.01 1.66
CA PHE A 251 3.54 -0.19 2.89
C PHE A 251 2.86 -1.57 2.92
N VAL A 252 2.39 -2.04 1.77
CA VAL A 252 1.81 -3.37 1.60
C VAL A 252 2.86 -4.45 1.89
N VAL A 253 4.06 -4.31 1.31
CA VAL A 253 5.21 -5.20 1.56
C VAL A 253 5.54 -5.27 3.06
N LEU A 254 5.70 -4.10 3.71
CA LEU A 254 5.92 -4.03 5.16
C LEU A 254 4.86 -4.81 5.95
N ASN A 255 3.58 -4.60 5.63
CA ASN A 255 2.48 -5.17 6.41
C ASN A 255 2.29 -6.67 6.20
N ILE A 256 2.43 -7.19 4.97
CA ILE A 256 2.36 -8.63 4.70
C ILE A 256 3.50 -9.35 5.44
N CYS A 257 4.73 -8.86 5.31
CA CYS A 257 5.89 -9.46 5.97
C CYS A 257 5.76 -9.43 7.49
N HIS A 258 5.29 -8.32 8.06
CA HIS A 258 5.01 -8.22 9.50
C HIS A 258 3.93 -9.19 9.95
N LEU A 259 2.86 -9.34 9.17
CA LEU A 259 1.75 -10.23 9.48
C LEU A 259 2.18 -11.69 9.51
N ILE A 260 2.94 -12.14 8.50
CA ILE A 260 3.51 -13.49 8.47
C ILE A 260 4.43 -13.70 9.68
N ALA A 261 5.32 -12.74 9.95
CA ALA A 261 6.21 -12.78 11.10
C ALA A 261 5.48 -12.92 12.45
N ARG A 262 4.35 -12.21 12.61
CA ARG A 262 3.59 -12.17 13.86
C ARG A 262 2.70 -13.40 14.05
N PHE A 263 1.94 -13.77 13.03
CA PHE A 263 0.86 -14.76 13.16
C PHE A 263 1.24 -16.15 12.67
N PHE A 264 2.24 -16.22 11.79
CA PHE A 264 2.62 -17.45 11.10
C PHE A 264 4.16 -17.60 11.01
N PRO A 265 4.87 -17.55 12.15
CA PRO A 265 6.32 -17.46 12.17
C PRO A 265 7.04 -18.72 11.69
N ALA A 266 6.36 -19.87 11.63
CA ALA A 266 6.96 -21.17 11.35
C ALA A 266 6.40 -21.79 10.07
N LYS A 267 7.29 -22.46 9.32
CA LYS A 267 6.95 -23.17 8.09
C LYS A 267 6.27 -24.52 8.38
N PRO A 268 5.23 -24.91 7.62
CA PRO A 268 4.76 -26.28 7.60
C PRO A 268 5.86 -27.21 7.04
N PRO A 269 6.05 -28.42 7.59
CA PRO A 269 7.22 -29.26 7.30
C PRO A 269 7.30 -29.79 5.86
N ASN A 270 6.22 -29.70 5.08
CA ASN A 270 6.08 -30.41 3.80
C ASN A 270 5.91 -29.49 2.57
N ASP A 271 6.08 -28.18 2.71
CA ASP A 271 5.90 -27.25 1.60
C ASP A 271 7.08 -26.29 1.52
N SER A 272 7.96 -26.47 0.53
CA SER A 272 9.15 -25.64 0.35
C SER A 272 8.84 -24.25 -0.19
N ASP A 273 7.68 -24.04 -0.82
CA ASP A 273 7.32 -22.79 -1.47
C ASP A 273 6.79 -21.75 -0.47
N ILE A 274 6.24 -22.22 0.64
CA ILE A 274 5.79 -21.40 1.77
C ILE A 274 6.99 -20.76 2.50
N LYS A 275 6.85 -19.50 2.88
CA LYS A 275 7.86 -18.75 3.63
C LYS A 275 7.53 -18.67 5.11
N ASP A 276 8.53 -18.91 5.95
CA ASP A 276 8.42 -18.63 7.38
C ASP A 276 8.52 -17.13 7.70
N GLY A 277 8.36 -16.77 8.98
CA GLY A 277 8.43 -15.38 9.41
C GLY A 277 9.78 -14.71 9.14
N SER A 278 10.89 -15.45 9.25
CA SER A 278 12.22 -14.90 9.02
C SER A 278 12.50 -14.71 7.53
N GLU A 279 12.10 -15.67 6.70
CA GLU A 279 12.14 -15.58 5.24
C GLU A 279 11.29 -14.40 4.74
N ALA A 280 10.07 -14.26 5.25
CA ALA A 280 9.17 -13.16 4.88
C ALA A 280 9.77 -11.78 5.22
N VAL A 281 10.31 -11.61 6.43
CA VAL A 281 10.98 -10.36 6.81
C VAL A 281 12.20 -10.10 5.94
N THR A 282 13.01 -11.13 5.67
CA THR A 282 14.20 -11.01 4.81
C THR A 282 13.84 -10.51 3.42
N ILE A 283 12.85 -11.13 2.78
CA ILE A 283 12.35 -10.71 1.46
C ILE A 283 11.87 -9.26 1.48
N GLY A 284 11.11 -8.87 2.51
CA GLY A 284 10.61 -7.50 2.66
C GLY A 284 11.74 -6.47 2.86
N LEU A 285 12.77 -6.79 3.65
CA LEU A 285 13.90 -5.90 3.88
C LEU A 285 14.72 -5.64 2.61
N GLU A 286 14.90 -6.66 1.78
CA GLU A 286 15.57 -6.53 0.49
C GLU A 286 14.74 -5.73 -0.52
N ALA A 287 13.43 -6.01 -0.61
CA ALA A 287 12.53 -5.27 -1.49
C ALA A 287 12.48 -3.77 -1.15
N LEU A 288 12.47 -3.45 0.15
CA LEU A 288 12.51 -2.06 0.62
C LEU A 288 13.89 -1.42 0.42
N GLU A 289 15.00 -2.18 0.51
CA GLU A 289 16.34 -1.67 0.15
C GLU A 289 16.39 -1.24 -1.32
N GLU A 290 15.89 -2.08 -2.22
CA GLU A 290 15.84 -1.76 -3.66
C GLU A 290 15.07 -0.45 -3.91
N SER A 291 14.00 -0.23 -3.16
CA SER A 291 13.14 0.96 -3.24
C SER A 291 13.80 2.21 -2.66
N ASN A 292 14.60 2.04 -1.59
CA ASN A 292 15.22 3.13 -0.85
C ASN A 292 16.18 3.98 -1.69
N ILE A 293 16.63 3.47 -2.83
CA ILE A 293 17.50 4.22 -3.74
C ILE A 293 16.75 5.39 -4.42
N GLY A 294 15.45 5.23 -4.71
CA GLY A 294 14.62 6.26 -5.32
C GLY A 294 13.63 6.90 -4.35
N PHE A 295 13.24 6.16 -3.31
CA PHE A 295 12.18 6.53 -2.37
C PHE A 295 12.71 6.50 -0.92
N PRO A 296 13.13 7.64 -0.36
CA PRO A 296 13.60 7.72 1.03
C PRO A 296 12.60 7.17 2.06
N ALA A 297 11.29 7.21 1.78
CA ALA A 297 10.28 6.58 2.64
C ALA A 297 10.54 5.08 2.88
N ALA A 298 11.10 4.37 1.90
CA ALA A 298 11.39 2.95 2.01
C ALA A 298 12.38 2.64 3.14
N GLY A 299 13.35 3.53 3.41
CA GLY A 299 14.32 3.37 4.49
C GLY A 299 13.66 3.35 5.87
N ALA A 300 12.68 4.22 6.10
CA ALA A 300 11.91 4.24 7.34
C ALA A 300 11.04 2.98 7.48
N LEU A 301 10.36 2.55 6.40
CA LEU A 301 9.56 1.32 6.38
C LEU A 301 10.43 0.06 6.59
N GLN A 302 11.62 0.02 6.01
CA GLN A 302 12.60 -1.05 6.18
C GLN A 302 13.03 -1.16 7.64
N GLU A 303 13.31 -0.03 8.30
CA GLU A 303 13.66 -0.02 9.72
C GLU A 303 12.50 -0.45 10.61
N LEU A 304 11.25 -0.07 10.29
CA LEU A 304 10.06 -0.58 10.99
C LEU A 304 9.97 -2.11 10.87
N LEU A 305 10.13 -2.66 9.66
CA LEU A 305 10.10 -4.10 9.44
C LEU A 305 11.20 -4.81 10.23
N ARG A 306 12.43 -4.26 10.21
CA ARG A 306 13.58 -4.79 10.95
C ARG A 306 13.32 -4.82 12.46
N ARG A 307 12.68 -3.78 13.02
CA ARG A 307 12.30 -3.75 14.44
C ARG A 307 11.22 -4.75 14.80
N SER A 308 10.37 -5.13 13.84
CA SER A 308 9.31 -6.09 14.08
C SER A 308 9.80 -7.54 14.26
N ALA A 309 10.92 -7.91 13.62
CA ALA A 309 11.50 -9.26 13.76
C ALA A 309 11.84 -9.66 15.20
N PRO A 310 12.63 -8.89 15.98
CA PRO A 310 12.89 -9.23 17.38
C PRO A 310 11.63 -9.13 18.25
N ALA A 311 10.69 -8.24 17.93
CA ALA A 311 9.40 -8.18 18.63
C ALA A 311 8.57 -9.47 18.42
N CYS A 312 8.70 -10.10 17.24
CA CYS A 312 8.09 -11.40 16.93
C CYS A 312 8.98 -12.59 17.34
N SER A 313 10.04 -12.38 18.13
CA SER A 313 11.00 -13.41 18.54
C SER A 313 11.70 -14.14 17.37
N LEU A 314 11.80 -13.48 16.22
CA LEU A 314 12.46 -14.02 15.03
C LEU A 314 13.96 -13.70 15.04
N ARG A 315 14.75 -14.63 14.50
CA ARG A 315 16.17 -14.42 14.23
C ARG A 315 16.38 -14.16 12.76
N LEU A 316 16.89 -12.98 12.44
CA LEU A 316 17.25 -12.61 11.08
C LEU A 316 18.61 -13.22 10.69
N PRO A 317 18.81 -13.61 9.42
CA PRO A 317 20.08 -14.06 8.92
C PRO A 317 21.21 -13.05 9.15
N GLN A 318 22.40 -13.52 9.53
CA GLN A 318 23.62 -12.69 9.64
C GLN A 318 24.01 -12.05 8.31
N SER A 319 23.60 -12.65 7.19
CA SER A 319 23.80 -12.05 5.87
C SER A 319 23.12 -10.70 5.72
N LEU A 320 22.17 -10.31 6.56
CA LEU A 320 21.55 -8.99 6.54
C LEU A 320 22.33 -7.92 7.31
N ASP A 321 23.43 -8.29 7.97
CA ASP A 321 24.26 -7.34 8.73
C ASP A 321 24.80 -6.20 7.86
N TYR A 322 24.99 -6.42 6.55
CA TYR A 322 25.41 -5.35 5.63
C TYR A 322 24.31 -4.30 5.41
N LEU A 323 23.04 -4.71 5.30
CA LEU A 323 21.90 -3.77 5.19
C LEU A 323 21.79 -2.93 6.46
N ILE A 324 21.92 -3.60 7.61
CA ILE A 324 21.89 -2.97 8.94
C ILE A 324 23.07 -1.98 9.12
N THR A 325 24.25 -2.32 8.61
CA THR A 325 25.46 -1.50 8.73
C THR A 325 25.47 -0.32 7.75
N ARG A 326 24.95 -0.51 6.52
CA ARG A 326 24.82 0.56 5.53
C ARG A 326 23.87 1.66 5.99
N GLN A 327 22.75 1.28 6.59
CA GLN A 327 21.78 2.22 7.16
C GLN A 327 22.39 3.08 8.29
N ARG A 328 23.21 2.48 9.16
CA ARG A 328 23.91 3.22 10.24
C ARG A 328 24.86 4.30 9.74
N ASN A 329 25.38 4.16 8.52
CA ASN A 329 26.37 5.07 7.96
C ASN A 329 25.76 6.19 7.10
N ALA A 330 24.51 6.05 6.63
CA ALA A 330 23.91 6.98 5.67
C ALA A 330 22.96 8.03 6.29
N ARG A 331 22.35 7.78 7.46
CA ARG A 331 21.64 8.77 8.31
C ARG A 331 21.38 8.16 9.68
N LEU A 332 21.37 9.02 10.72
CA LEU A 332 21.14 8.66 12.11
C LEU A 332 19.92 7.74 12.26
N THR A 333 20.06 6.77 13.16
CA THR A 333 19.03 5.83 13.62
C THR A 333 17.62 6.42 13.49
N HIS A 334 16.78 5.91 12.57
CA HIS A 334 15.44 6.45 12.37
C HIS A 334 14.73 6.59 13.71
N SER A 335 14.35 7.82 14.01
CA SER A 335 13.66 8.21 15.22
C SER A 335 12.18 7.89 15.10
N TYR A 336 11.48 7.98 16.22
CA TYR A 336 10.03 7.88 16.24
C TYR A 336 9.34 8.97 15.41
N HIS A 337 9.97 10.15 15.28
CA HIS A 337 9.48 11.24 14.46
C HIS A 337 9.52 10.88 12.97
N ASP A 338 10.57 10.22 12.51
CA ASP A 338 10.67 9.79 11.10
C ASP A 338 9.53 8.82 10.73
N PHE A 339 9.11 7.96 11.65
CA PHE A 339 7.97 7.06 11.42
C PHE A 339 6.64 7.83 11.38
N ILE A 340 6.45 8.80 12.28
CA ILE A 340 5.26 9.67 12.23
C ILE A 340 5.22 10.44 10.92
N ASP A 341 6.35 10.95 10.45
CA ASP A 341 6.41 11.70 9.22
C ASP A 341 6.04 10.82 8.02
N VAL A 342 6.58 9.59 7.93
CA VAL A 342 6.26 8.66 6.82
C VAL A 342 4.84 8.09 6.91
N CYS A 343 4.46 7.57 8.07
CA CYS A 343 3.22 6.80 8.26
C CYS A 343 2.03 7.66 8.70
N THR A 344 2.22 8.95 8.99
CA THR A 344 1.29 9.82 9.78
C THR A 344 1.01 9.31 11.19
N ARG A 345 1.73 8.26 11.60
CA ARG A 345 1.50 7.48 12.82
C ARG A 345 2.82 6.85 13.28
N PRO A 346 2.91 6.48 14.56
CA PRO A 346 4.07 5.76 15.12
C PRO A 346 4.41 4.44 14.45
N SER A 347 3.42 3.81 13.84
CA SER A 347 3.53 2.53 13.16
C SER A 347 2.60 2.52 11.96
N CYS A 348 3.04 1.82 10.93
CA CYS A 348 2.27 1.48 9.75
C CYS A 348 1.57 0.11 9.88
N HIS A 349 1.59 -0.53 11.05
CA HIS A 349 0.89 -1.78 11.32
C HIS A 349 -0.58 -1.55 11.65
N GLN A 350 -1.44 -2.52 11.30
CA GLN A 350 -2.86 -2.45 11.59
C GLN A 350 -3.10 -2.27 13.10
N PRO A 351 -3.89 -1.27 13.53
CA PRO A 351 -4.18 -1.04 14.94
C PRO A 351 -5.25 -2.04 15.41
N LEU A 352 -4.89 -3.32 15.49
CA LEU A 352 -5.83 -4.43 15.72
C LEU A 352 -6.70 -4.19 16.96
N TRP A 353 -6.12 -3.69 18.04
CA TRP A 353 -6.86 -3.36 19.26
C TRP A 353 -8.00 -2.36 19.01
N ALA A 354 -7.72 -1.22 18.39
CA ALA A 354 -8.72 -0.18 18.12
C ALA A 354 -9.78 -0.62 17.10
N VAL A 355 -9.45 -1.55 16.20
CA VAL A 355 -10.43 -2.16 15.29
C VAL A 355 -11.33 -3.14 16.05
N ARG A 356 -10.75 -3.95 16.94
CA ARG A 356 -11.49 -4.97 17.70
C ARG A 356 -12.55 -4.37 18.63
N GLU A 357 -12.26 -3.22 19.24
CA GLU A 357 -13.24 -2.49 20.07
C GLU A 357 -14.50 -2.05 19.30
N LYS A 358 -14.47 -2.06 17.96
CA LYS A 358 -15.63 -1.73 17.13
C LYS A 358 -16.54 -2.92 16.84
N PHE A 359 -16.09 -4.16 17.06
CA PHE A 359 -16.96 -5.33 16.93
C PHE A 359 -17.93 -5.38 18.10
N ASP A 360 -19.19 -5.63 17.80
CA ASP A 360 -20.17 -5.90 18.83
C ASP A 360 -19.95 -7.29 19.45
N SER A 361 -20.47 -7.49 20.65
CA SER A 361 -20.33 -8.75 21.39
C SER A 361 -21.07 -9.94 20.75
N LYS A 362 -21.90 -9.70 19.73
CA LYS A 362 -22.67 -10.72 18.99
C LYS A 362 -22.05 -11.05 17.64
N PHE A 363 -20.95 -10.38 17.26
CA PHE A 363 -20.33 -10.54 15.96
C PHE A 363 -20.04 -12.01 15.61
N ALA A 364 -19.51 -12.78 16.58
CA ALA A 364 -19.25 -14.19 16.38
C ALA A 364 -20.55 -14.99 16.12
N GLU A 365 -21.62 -14.72 16.86
CA GLU A 365 -22.94 -15.35 16.68
C GLU A 365 -23.54 -15.01 15.31
N ASP A 366 -23.50 -13.74 14.92
CA ASP A 366 -24.01 -13.26 13.64
C ASP A 366 -23.21 -13.86 12.47
N TRP A 367 -21.88 -13.93 12.60
CA TRP A 367 -21.01 -14.62 11.65
C TRP A 367 -21.41 -16.08 11.47
N TYR A 368 -21.71 -16.80 12.57
CA TYR A 368 -22.16 -18.18 12.49
C TYR A 368 -23.51 -18.33 11.81
N SER A 369 -24.47 -17.48 12.14
CA SER A 369 -25.80 -17.53 11.51
C SER A 369 -25.69 -17.31 10.00
N GLN A 370 -24.97 -16.26 9.59
CA GLN A 370 -24.84 -15.89 8.18
C GLN A 370 -23.97 -16.88 7.39
N SER A 371 -22.90 -17.42 7.98
CA SER A 371 -22.06 -18.42 7.29
C SER A 371 -22.78 -19.75 7.04
N GLN A 372 -23.68 -20.16 7.95
CA GLN A 372 -24.53 -21.34 7.74
C GLN A 372 -25.56 -21.13 6.64
N GLU A 373 -26.18 -19.94 6.55
CA GLU A 373 -27.08 -19.57 5.45
C GLU A 373 -26.38 -19.63 4.09
N LEU A 374 -25.07 -19.38 4.06
CA LEU A 374 -24.22 -19.47 2.87
C LEU A 374 -23.65 -20.89 2.61
N GLY A 375 -24.03 -21.88 3.42
CA GLY A 375 -23.66 -23.29 3.22
C GLY A 375 -22.28 -23.69 3.74
N HIS A 376 -21.60 -22.84 4.52
CA HIS A 376 -20.29 -23.17 5.10
C HIS A 376 -20.44 -24.05 6.35
N LYS A 377 -19.66 -25.13 6.44
CA LYS A 377 -19.63 -26.01 7.61
C LYS A 377 -18.62 -25.50 8.64
N LEU A 378 -19.08 -25.33 9.87
CA LEU A 378 -18.27 -24.84 10.98
C LEU A 378 -17.38 -25.94 11.61
N PRO A 379 -16.09 -25.66 11.87
CA PRO A 379 -15.24 -26.55 12.64
C PRO A 379 -15.72 -26.65 14.10
N HIS A 380 -15.68 -27.87 14.66
CA HIS A 380 -16.11 -28.14 16.04
C HIS A 380 -15.30 -27.34 17.08
N PRO A 381 -15.91 -26.95 18.20
CA PRO A 381 -15.24 -26.21 19.26
C PRO A 381 -14.20 -27.09 19.96
N VAL A 382 -12.93 -26.89 19.61
CA VAL A 382 -11.79 -27.36 20.41
C VAL A 382 -11.29 -26.19 21.25
N GLN A 383 -11.04 -26.45 22.55
CA GLN A 383 -10.43 -25.50 23.49
C GLN A 383 -9.11 -24.97 22.95
N GLN A 384 -9.00 -23.65 22.85
CA GLN A 384 -7.82 -22.98 22.33
C GLN A 384 -6.89 -22.53 23.46
N THR A 385 -5.59 -22.63 23.22
CA THR A 385 -4.55 -22.05 24.05
C THR A 385 -4.55 -20.52 23.84
N PRO A 386 -4.55 -19.70 24.92
CA PRO A 386 -4.48 -18.25 24.78
C PRO A 386 -3.18 -17.86 24.08
N ARG A 387 -3.25 -17.12 22.96
CA ARG A 387 -2.11 -16.34 22.47
C ARG A 387 -1.99 -15.12 23.38
N GLU A 388 -0.82 -14.90 23.98
CA GLU A 388 -0.59 -13.72 24.81
C GLU A 388 -0.84 -12.45 23.99
N LEU A 389 -1.73 -11.59 24.50
CA LEU A 389 -2.00 -10.25 24.01
C LEU A 389 -0.73 -9.39 24.12
N GLN A 390 0.09 -9.37 23.07
CA GLN A 390 1.11 -8.33 22.90
C GLN A 390 0.52 -7.17 22.08
N GLY A 391 0.05 -6.17 22.81
CA GLY A 391 -0.44 -4.90 22.31
C GLY A 391 -0.95 -4.08 23.49
N GLU A 392 -0.05 -3.36 24.18
CA GLU A 392 -0.49 -2.35 25.14
C GLU A 392 -1.32 -1.28 24.40
N PRO A 393 -2.29 -0.64 25.09
CA PRO A 393 -3.00 0.50 24.53
C PRO A 393 -1.99 1.61 24.21
N ASP A 394 -2.06 2.14 22.99
CA ASP A 394 -1.26 3.26 22.44
C ASP A 394 -1.56 4.61 23.16
N ARG A 395 -1.60 4.63 24.50
CA ARG A 395 -1.94 5.82 25.31
C ARG A 395 -0.92 6.94 25.14
N GLY A 396 0.35 6.59 24.90
CA GLY A 396 1.40 7.57 24.60
C GLY A 396 1.18 8.28 23.26
N VAL A 397 0.56 7.61 22.28
CA VAL A 397 0.32 8.11 20.92
C VAL A 397 -0.75 9.19 20.90
N GLN A 398 -1.84 8.99 21.65
CA GLN A 398 -2.91 9.98 21.77
C GLN A 398 -2.40 11.29 22.38
N HIS A 399 -1.48 11.21 23.34
CA HIS A 399 -0.92 12.39 24.00
C HIS A 399 0.07 13.14 23.10
N LEU A 400 0.91 12.42 22.33
CA LEU A 400 1.82 13.02 21.36
C LEU A 400 1.09 13.65 20.17
N MET A 401 0.04 13.01 19.64
CA MET A 401 -0.80 13.59 18.59
C MET A 401 -1.56 14.83 19.07
N GLN A 402 -2.02 14.87 20.33
CA GLN A 402 -2.63 16.06 20.91
C GLN A 402 -1.64 17.23 21.02
N ILE A 403 -0.41 16.97 21.47
CA ILE A 403 0.65 17.99 21.56
C ILE A 403 1.05 18.49 20.17
N TRP A 404 1.13 17.61 19.18
CA TRP A 404 1.53 17.98 17.81
C TRP A 404 0.44 18.76 17.07
N ASN A 405 -0.83 18.39 17.25
CA ASN A 405 -1.96 19.17 16.71
C ASN A 405 -2.02 20.58 17.31
N LEU A 406 -1.66 20.74 18.59
CA LEU A 406 -1.57 22.06 19.24
C LEU A 406 -0.41 22.92 18.71
N LEU A 407 0.68 22.30 18.23
CA LEU A 407 1.84 23.00 17.68
C LEU A 407 1.64 23.45 16.21
N ASN A 408 0.71 22.83 15.48
CA ASN A 408 0.40 23.19 14.09
C ASN A 408 -0.86 24.06 13.92
N THR A 409 -1.56 24.38 15.00
CA THR A 409 -2.68 25.33 15.02
C THR A 409 -2.30 26.73 15.52
N ASN A 410 -1.01 26.99 15.72
CA ASN A 410 -0.41 28.33 15.88
C ASN A 410 0.58 28.56 14.74
#